data_AF-A0A7D9HE51-F1
#
_entry.id   AF-A0A7D9HE51-F1
#
_cell.length_a   1.000
_cell.length_b   1.000
_cell.length_c   1.000
_cell.angle_alpha   90.00
_cell.angle_beta   90.00
_cell.angle_gamma   90.00
#
_symmetry.space_group_name_H-M   'P 1'
#
loop_
_entity.id
_entity.type
_entity.pdbx_description
1 polymer ?
#
loop_
_entity_poly.entity_id
_entity_poly.type
_entity_poly.pdbx_seq_one_letter_code
_entity_poly.pdbx_strand_id
1 'polypeptide(L)'
;MSAVSRSTALSRNANSHHSSRNRMGSRPISTDTAHVTFQPNTKPDMYNPKNNPFKVPLDNDIFTLRERERDAKLQQRKEQHKLKVHEKTTYASRVNAKTAEMRKIVDDVDDEEDDIDTKDEDGVVKDDPQFTLAITRDRNVEKENLSDFIAKKREMFLVQYSLGVKRDEMRKLEEIAQAEEKKLELAEQYLEEDAQMFDEFLKENDKNSVDAIKIAENETKIKLEKVSDIKKINAQMMAIKSEISKNEDTLKDYMLYKQFLDILTPPEFKKKARLRRLEKQRQKAAEAHARPGNYLEKVSPGGLAERKHSRQSRKDSKVQIKPSSSAITHRSHTNTRVESASDRSVTSSSHHESEDESSDEEPELYFTDPQQLLDIFTELEEQNLSLIQNSQETEEALEELKQTIEQTKTKMDKETEVLKQQISLLKNAIYREQEKSADLEMKSKMFSYGEFKAEDQEQMLKALNKKVEEVYRNTIGDNEANISTLQMLTNIENRLEELFEQIEMMPPEKVEMAEKAKEKERRLRLREEKLEAQRLHQEERVKRALERARADPKKKTGRKLMFRSEPPQTRKKEKDLENKQSKEEEELQYFFS
;
A
#
# COMPACT_ATOMS: atom_id res chain seq x y z
N MET A 1 -3.27 -22.89 -97.78
CA MET A 1 -4.53 -22.20 -97.45
C MET A 1 -4.14 -21.03 -96.54
N SER A 2 -4.05 -19.79 -97.04
CA SER A 2 -5.16 -18.83 -97.32
C SER A 2 -5.24 -17.82 -96.17
N ALA A 3 -5.27 -16.49 -96.37
CA ALA A 3 -5.05 -15.65 -97.56
C ALA A 3 -4.66 -14.20 -97.10
N VAL A 4 -4.05 -13.33 -97.91
CA VAL A 4 -4.69 -12.19 -98.63
C VAL A 4 -5.61 -11.32 -97.74
N SER A 5 -5.48 -9.99 -97.63
CA SER A 5 -4.48 -9.03 -98.15
C SER A 5 -4.58 -7.63 -97.51
N ARG A 6 -3.62 -6.77 -97.88
CA ARG A 6 -3.64 -5.28 -97.82
C ARG A 6 -4.99 -4.62 -98.20
N SER A 7 -5.25 -3.42 -97.68
CA SER A 7 -5.59 -2.23 -98.51
C SER A 7 -5.56 -0.86 -97.78
N THR A 8 -4.77 0.08 -98.34
CA THR A 8 -5.01 1.53 -98.60
C THR A 8 -5.82 2.42 -97.62
N ALA A 9 -5.40 3.62 -97.21
CA ALA A 9 -4.73 4.78 -97.86
C ALA A 9 -5.61 5.63 -98.81
N LEU A 10 -5.28 6.94 -98.97
CA LEU A 10 -5.95 8.08 -99.68
C LEU A 10 -6.67 9.09 -98.74
N SER A 11 -6.73 10.42 -98.96
CA SER A 11 -5.96 11.37 -99.82
C SER A 11 -6.31 12.86 -99.53
N ARG A 12 -5.56 13.84 -100.09
CA ARG A 12 -5.87 15.29 -100.35
C ARG A 12 -5.88 16.26 -99.13
N ASN A 13 -5.12 17.36 -99.12
CA ASN A 13 -5.15 18.68 -99.85
C ASN A 13 -6.11 19.73 -99.23
N ALA A 14 -5.84 21.05 -99.20
CA ALA A 14 -4.63 21.86 -99.47
C ALA A 14 -4.83 23.36 -99.07
N ASN A 15 -3.73 24.15 -98.98
CA ASN A 15 -3.65 25.63 -98.94
C ASN A 15 -4.23 26.35 -97.68
N SER A 16 -3.87 27.60 -97.33
CA SER A 16 -3.14 28.67 -98.06
C SER A 16 -2.28 29.59 -97.15
N HIS A 17 -1.38 30.38 -97.77
CA HIS A 17 -0.84 31.75 -97.50
C HIS A 17 -1.06 32.46 -96.13
N HIS A 18 -0.24 33.41 -95.63
CA HIS A 18 0.85 34.30 -96.14
C HIS A 18 1.60 34.89 -94.90
N SER A 19 2.73 35.63 -94.87
CA SER A 19 3.94 35.87 -95.70
C SER A 19 4.85 36.93 -95.02
N SER A 20 6.08 37.19 -95.54
CA SER A 20 7.05 38.28 -95.16
C SER A 20 7.79 38.15 -93.80
N ARG A 21 9.06 38.60 -93.66
CA ARG A 21 10.00 39.29 -94.59
C ARG A 21 11.49 39.11 -94.19
N ASN A 22 12.38 38.92 -95.19
CA ASN A 22 13.72 39.54 -95.43
C ASN A 22 14.74 39.85 -94.28
N ARG A 23 16.08 39.78 -94.48
CA ARG A 23 16.94 39.27 -95.59
C ARG A 23 18.43 39.19 -95.18
N MET A 24 19.19 38.38 -95.93
CA MET A 24 20.66 38.38 -96.21
C MET A 24 21.55 39.58 -95.76
N GLY A 25 22.79 39.28 -95.34
CA GLY A 25 23.93 40.22 -95.24
C GLY A 25 25.29 39.49 -95.11
N SER A 26 26.39 40.07 -95.64
CA SER A 26 27.70 39.39 -95.82
C SER A 26 28.90 40.06 -95.10
N ARG A 27 30.06 39.38 -95.05
CA ARG A 27 31.38 39.86 -94.54
C ARG A 27 31.86 41.16 -95.22
N PRO A 28 32.60 42.06 -94.52
CA PRO A 28 34.09 42.16 -94.57
C PRO A 28 34.73 42.27 -93.15
N ILE A 29 36.02 41.98 -92.81
CA ILE A 29 37.40 42.27 -93.30
C ILE A 29 38.09 43.50 -92.62
N SER A 30 39.05 43.18 -91.72
CA SER A 30 40.36 43.84 -91.41
C SER A 30 40.56 45.06 -90.46
N THR A 31 41.74 44.98 -89.78
CA THR A 31 42.71 46.00 -89.27
C THR A 31 42.36 47.01 -88.17
N ASP A 32 42.99 46.85 -86.99
CA ASP A 32 44.09 47.70 -86.44
C ASP A 32 44.73 46.94 -85.23
N THR A 33 46.04 46.69 -85.11
CA THR A 33 47.23 47.52 -84.74
C THR A 33 47.25 48.13 -83.33
N ALA A 34 48.04 47.56 -82.40
CA ALA A 34 48.99 48.28 -81.51
C ALA A 34 49.71 47.38 -80.46
N HIS A 35 51.05 47.44 -80.46
CA HIS A 35 52.07 47.27 -79.39
C HIS A 35 52.00 46.25 -78.21
N VAL A 36 53.19 45.91 -77.68
CA VAL A 36 53.44 44.94 -76.59
C VAL A 36 54.46 45.47 -75.57
N THR A 37 54.19 45.27 -74.26
CA THR A 37 55.12 45.01 -73.11
C THR A 37 54.24 44.72 -71.87
N PHE A 38 54.27 43.55 -71.21
CA PHE A 38 55.21 43.11 -70.13
C PHE A 38 55.26 44.07 -68.93
N GLN A 39 55.16 43.66 -67.64
CA GLN A 39 55.12 42.35 -66.92
C GLN A 39 54.59 42.62 -65.47
N PRO A 40 54.63 41.73 -64.44
CA PRO A 40 54.67 40.26 -64.38
C PRO A 40 53.61 39.63 -63.41
N ASN A 41 53.38 38.30 -63.46
CA ASN A 41 53.65 37.40 -62.31
C ASN A 41 53.42 35.90 -62.56
N THR A 42 54.27 35.12 -61.88
CA THR A 42 54.18 33.70 -61.47
C THR A 42 52.97 32.84 -61.91
N LYS A 43 53.25 31.74 -62.62
CA LYS A 43 52.43 30.51 -62.62
C LYS A 43 52.95 29.54 -61.54
N PRO A 44 52.09 28.80 -60.81
CA PRO A 44 52.48 27.58 -60.12
C PRO A 44 52.56 26.41 -61.12
N ASP A 45 53.31 25.36 -60.78
CA ASP A 45 53.73 24.32 -61.72
C ASP A 45 53.01 22.96 -61.54
N MET A 46 53.15 22.15 -62.60
CA MET A 46 52.73 20.75 -62.83
C MET A 46 52.28 19.90 -61.60
N TYR A 47 51.11 19.27 -61.62
CA TYR A 47 50.87 17.95 -62.26
C TYR A 47 51.96 16.88 -62.02
N ASN A 48 51.70 15.95 -61.10
CA ASN A 48 52.59 14.83 -60.76
C ASN A 48 52.51 13.68 -61.79
N PRO A 49 53.58 13.36 -62.55
CA PRO A 49 53.52 12.42 -63.68
C PRO A 49 53.77 10.94 -63.31
N LYS A 50 53.59 10.52 -62.04
CA LYS A 50 53.90 9.15 -61.60
C LYS A 50 52.74 8.14 -61.59
N ASN A 51 51.47 8.58 -61.62
CA ASN A 51 50.30 7.69 -61.63
C ASN A 51 49.44 7.88 -62.89
N ASN A 52 49.94 7.47 -64.06
CA ASN A 52 49.12 7.27 -65.25
C ASN A 52 49.22 5.80 -65.72
N PRO A 53 48.15 4.99 -65.63
CA PRO A 53 48.17 3.59 -66.05
C PRO A 53 48.17 3.40 -67.58
N PHE A 54 47.95 4.46 -68.36
CA PHE A 54 47.99 4.40 -69.84
C PHE A 54 49.30 5.00 -70.36
N LYS A 55 50.29 4.14 -70.58
CA LYS A 55 51.49 4.43 -71.38
C LYS A 55 51.58 3.47 -72.57
N VAL A 56 51.56 4.02 -73.78
CA VAL A 56 51.93 3.30 -74.99
C VAL A 56 53.46 3.11 -75.01
N PRO A 57 53.99 1.94 -75.41
CA PRO A 57 55.43 1.76 -75.62
C PRO A 57 55.99 2.77 -76.63
N LEU A 58 57.20 3.28 -76.35
CA LEU A 58 57.81 4.39 -77.11
C LEU A 58 58.15 4.01 -78.57
N ASP A 59 58.36 2.71 -78.84
CA ASP A 59 58.99 2.24 -80.06
C ASP A 59 58.04 2.10 -81.26
N ASN A 60 56.74 2.36 -81.07
CA ASN A 60 55.71 2.34 -82.12
C ASN A 60 54.91 3.66 -82.23
N ASP A 61 55.40 4.77 -81.68
CA ASP A 61 54.76 6.08 -81.91
C ASP A 61 55.02 6.58 -83.35
N ILE A 62 54.00 6.40 -84.19
CA ILE A 62 53.90 6.85 -85.58
C ILE A 62 54.26 8.34 -85.74
N PHE A 63 53.97 9.19 -84.75
CA PHE A 63 54.31 10.61 -84.82
C PHE A 63 55.83 10.83 -84.68
N THR A 64 56.50 10.14 -83.75
CA THR A 64 57.97 10.23 -83.60
C THR A 64 58.71 9.67 -84.83
N LEU A 65 58.21 8.59 -85.40
CA LEU A 65 58.78 7.98 -86.62
C LEU A 65 58.69 8.95 -87.81
N ARG A 66 57.54 9.62 -87.96
CA ARG A 66 57.29 10.63 -89.01
C ARG A 66 58.03 11.94 -88.76
N GLU A 67 58.29 12.30 -87.51
CA GLU A 67 59.11 13.45 -87.13
C GLU A 67 60.58 13.20 -87.45
N ARG A 68 61.10 12.00 -87.12
CA ARG A 68 62.44 11.54 -87.49
C ARG A 68 62.64 11.50 -89.02
N GLU A 69 61.65 11.04 -89.79
CA GLU A 69 61.67 11.10 -91.26
C GLU A 69 61.73 12.54 -91.77
N ARG A 70 60.92 13.44 -91.19
CA ARG A 70 60.88 14.86 -91.54
C ARG A 70 62.22 15.55 -91.29
N ASP A 71 62.86 15.28 -90.15
CA ASP A 71 64.14 15.88 -89.78
C ASP A 71 65.30 15.35 -90.62
N ALA A 72 65.36 14.04 -90.89
CA ALA A 72 66.35 13.48 -91.82
C ALA A 72 66.21 14.11 -93.22
N LYS A 73 64.98 14.30 -93.70
CA LYS A 73 64.66 14.98 -94.98
C LYS A 73 65.01 16.47 -94.96
N LEU A 74 64.98 17.12 -93.80
CA LEU A 74 65.42 18.50 -93.60
C LEU A 74 66.96 18.62 -93.57
N GLN A 75 67.65 17.67 -92.92
CA GLN A 75 69.12 17.57 -92.89
C GLN A 75 69.67 17.35 -94.31
N GLN A 76 69.14 16.36 -95.05
CA GLN A 76 69.55 16.07 -96.42
C GLN A 76 69.31 17.26 -97.38
N ARG A 77 68.32 18.12 -97.10
CA ARG A 77 68.12 19.40 -97.82
C ARG A 77 69.17 20.45 -97.45
N LYS A 78 69.56 20.56 -96.17
CA LYS A 78 70.63 21.47 -95.72
C LYS A 78 71.99 21.06 -96.33
N GLU A 79 72.26 19.76 -96.46
CA GLU A 79 73.47 19.23 -97.12
C GLU A 79 73.47 19.52 -98.62
N GLN A 80 72.38 19.23 -99.33
CA GLN A 80 72.21 19.60 -100.74
C GLN A 80 72.25 21.12 -100.99
N HIS A 81 72.09 21.95 -99.96
CA HIS A 81 72.30 23.40 -100.04
C HIS A 81 73.77 23.82 -99.93
N LYS A 82 74.63 23.03 -99.27
CA LYS A 82 76.08 23.29 -99.14
C LYS A 82 76.87 22.89 -100.39
N LEU A 83 76.42 21.85 -101.10
CA LEU A 83 77.06 21.37 -102.32
C LEU A 83 76.93 22.36 -103.50
N LYS A 84 77.95 22.41 -104.38
CA LYS A 84 77.97 23.18 -105.63
C LYS A 84 77.10 22.51 -106.70
N VAL A 85 76.73 23.24 -107.76
CA VAL A 85 75.78 22.76 -108.78
C VAL A 85 76.22 21.45 -109.46
N HIS A 86 77.52 21.28 -109.76
CA HIS A 86 78.05 20.05 -110.37
C HIS A 86 78.21 18.88 -109.38
N GLU A 87 78.15 19.14 -108.07
CA GLU A 87 78.21 18.13 -107.01
C GLU A 87 76.79 17.56 -106.69
N LYS A 88 75.73 18.10 -107.30
CA LYS A 88 74.33 17.70 -107.02
C LYS A 88 73.85 16.61 -107.98
N THR A 89 73.86 15.37 -107.48
CA THR A 89 73.31 14.20 -108.19
C THR A 89 71.81 14.31 -108.42
N THR A 90 71.36 14.01 -109.64
CA THR A 90 69.94 13.98 -110.04
C THR A 90 69.15 12.92 -109.25
N TYR A 91 67.85 13.15 -109.03
CA TYR A 91 66.97 12.23 -108.29
C TYR A 91 67.10 10.76 -108.73
N ALA A 92 67.05 10.48 -110.03
CA ALA A 92 67.20 9.12 -110.57
C ALA A 92 68.56 8.47 -110.24
N SER A 93 69.65 9.25 -110.24
CA SER A 93 70.97 8.76 -109.82
C SER A 93 71.00 8.38 -108.35
N ARG A 94 70.32 9.13 -107.47
CA ARG A 94 70.23 8.80 -106.03
C ARG A 94 69.31 7.64 -105.72
N VAL A 95 68.20 7.49 -106.46
CA VAL A 95 67.33 6.31 -106.35
C VAL A 95 68.13 5.07 -106.76
N ASN A 96 68.76 5.08 -107.94
CA ASN A 96 69.54 3.95 -108.43
C ASN A 96 70.74 3.62 -107.51
N ALA A 97 71.40 4.64 -106.95
CA ALA A 97 72.46 4.45 -105.95
C ALA A 97 71.91 3.74 -104.70
N LYS A 98 70.78 4.19 -104.15
CA LYS A 98 70.13 3.51 -103.02
C LYS A 98 69.67 2.09 -103.37
N THR A 99 69.18 1.83 -104.58
CA THR A 99 68.80 0.46 -104.99
C THR A 99 70.03 -0.44 -105.16
N ALA A 100 71.20 0.10 -105.53
CA ALA A 100 72.46 -0.65 -105.55
C ALA A 100 73.03 -0.88 -104.14
N GLU A 101 72.92 0.12 -103.25
CA GLU A 101 73.30 0.05 -101.84
C GLU A 101 72.44 -0.97 -101.08
N MET A 102 71.13 -0.99 -101.33
CA MET A 102 70.20 -2.03 -100.83
C MET A 102 70.48 -3.43 -101.38
N ARG A 103 71.13 -3.57 -102.55
CA ARG A 103 71.58 -4.88 -103.05
C ARG A 103 72.86 -5.35 -102.36
N LYS A 104 73.83 -4.47 -102.15
CA LYS A 104 75.03 -4.80 -101.35
C LYS A 104 74.67 -5.22 -99.93
N ILE A 105 73.66 -4.58 -99.31
CA ILE A 105 73.17 -4.95 -97.97
C ILE A 105 72.44 -6.32 -97.95
N VAL A 106 72.19 -6.94 -99.11
CA VAL A 106 71.73 -8.34 -99.23
C VAL A 106 72.89 -9.30 -99.52
N ASP A 107 73.97 -8.84 -100.15
CA ASP A 107 75.19 -9.64 -100.40
C ASP A 107 76.16 -9.67 -99.18
N ASP A 108 76.09 -8.68 -98.27
CA ASP A 108 77.05 -8.46 -97.16
C ASP A 108 76.48 -8.87 -95.76
N VAL A 109 75.49 -9.80 -95.67
CA VAL A 109 74.86 -10.22 -94.38
C VAL A 109 74.65 -11.75 -94.21
N ASP A 110 75.12 -12.59 -95.15
CA ASP A 110 75.19 -14.05 -94.95
C ASP A 110 76.57 -14.45 -94.37
N ASP A 111 76.79 -14.26 -93.06
CA ASP A 111 78.07 -14.61 -92.40
C ASP A 111 77.97 -14.83 -90.85
N GLU A 112 76.92 -15.51 -90.36
CA GLU A 112 76.98 -16.32 -89.11
C GLU A 112 76.20 -17.65 -89.28
N GLU A 113 76.60 -18.68 -88.51
CA GLU A 113 76.40 -20.11 -88.77
C GLU A 113 74.94 -20.63 -88.76
N ASP A 114 74.52 -21.33 -89.82
CA ASP A 114 74.08 -22.73 -89.75
C ASP A 114 73.95 -23.38 -91.16
N ASP A 115 74.38 -24.64 -91.32
CA ASP A 115 74.31 -25.40 -92.59
C ASP A 115 72.89 -25.92 -92.90
N ILE A 116 72.48 -25.92 -94.19
CA ILE A 116 72.00 -27.11 -94.97
C ILE A 116 71.29 -26.72 -96.29
N ASP A 117 71.69 -27.39 -97.37
CA ASP A 117 71.05 -27.58 -98.69
C ASP A 117 70.31 -26.43 -99.41
N THR A 118 71.05 -25.84 -100.35
CA THR A 118 70.56 -25.27 -101.62
C THR A 118 69.62 -26.20 -102.42
N LYS A 119 68.83 -25.60 -103.35
CA LYS A 119 68.10 -26.15 -104.53
C LYS A 119 66.57 -26.19 -104.39
N ASP A 120 65.77 -25.85 -105.41
CA ASP A 120 66.03 -25.28 -106.74
C ASP A 120 64.96 -24.19 -107.02
N GLU A 121 65.33 -23.01 -107.53
CA GLU A 121 64.34 -22.01 -107.98
C GLU A 121 63.93 -22.32 -109.43
N ASP A 122 62.77 -22.97 -109.58
CA ASP A 122 62.33 -23.55 -110.85
C ASP A 122 61.98 -22.47 -111.89
N GLY A 123 62.90 -22.27 -112.84
CA GLY A 123 62.88 -21.11 -113.74
C GLY A 123 61.66 -21.06 -114.66
N VAL A 124 60.77 -20.10 -114.42
CA VAL A 124 59.66 -19.77 -115.34
C VAL A 124 60.24 -19.33 -116.69
N VAL A 125 60.34 -20.27 -117.63
CA VAL A 125 60.73 -20.01 -119.01
C VAL A 125 59.67 -19.12 -119.66
N LYS A 126 59.95 -17.82 -119.67
CA LYS A 126 59.17 -16.84 -120.43
C LYS A 126 59.39 -17.11 -121.92
N ASP A 127 58.32 -17.00 -122.70
CA ASP A 127 58.35 -17.09 -124.17
C ASP A 127 58.99 -15.86 -124.83
N ASP A 128 60.10 -15.37 -124.27
CA ASP A 128 60.90 -14.29 -124.82
C ASP A 128 61.59 -14.76 -126.11
N PRO A 129 61.28 -14.17 -127.28
CA PRO A 129 61.92 -14.55 -128.54
C PRO A 129 63.42 -14.26 -128.55
N GLN A 130 63.92 -13.37 -127.67
CA GLN A 130 65.35 -13.14 -127.48
C GLN A 130 66.02 -14.17 -126.56
N PHE A 131 65.33 -14.70 -125.54
CA PHE A 131 65.89 -15.74 -124.67
C PHE A 131 66.00 -17.08 -125.40
N THR A 132 64.93 -17.46 -126.11
CA THR A 132 64.91 -18.65 -126.97
C THR A 132 65.92 -18.55 -128.12
N LEU A 133 66.11 -17.38 -128.74
CA LEU A 133 67.14 -17.15 -129.76
C LEU A 133 68.57 -17.09 -129.19
N ALA A 134 68.75 -16.78 -127.91
CA ALA A 134 70.04 -16.88 -127.23
C ALA A 134 70.43 -18.34 -126.96
N ILE A 135 69.52 -19.13 -126.35
CA ILE A 135 69.73 -20.56 -126.05
C ILE A 135 69.92 -21.42 -127.31
N THR A 136 69.37 -21.01 -128.45
CA THR A 136 69.51 -21.75 -129.71
C THR A 136 70.70 -21.32 -130.57
N ARG A 137 71.44 -20.27 -130.19
CA ARG A 137 72.45 -19.65 -131.07
C ARG A 137 73.72 -20.47 -131.26
N ASP A 138 74.14 -21.22 -130.23
CA ASP A 138 75.36 -22.04 -130.22
C ASP A 138 75.06 -23.55 -130.37
N ARG A 139 73.92 -23.92 -130.97
CA ARG A 139 73.61 -25.32 -131.29
C ARG A 139 74.00 -25.64 -132.73
N ASN A 140 75.08 -26.39 -132.92
CA ASN A 140 75.49 -26.93 -134.22
C ASN A 140 74.30 -27.61 -134.91
N VAL A 141 73.90 -27.10 -136.07
CA VAL A 141 72.85 -27.70 -136.91
C VAL A 141 73.46 -28.84 -137.71
N GLU A 142 73.68 -29.97 -137.04
CA GLU A 142 73.84 -31.25 -137.70
C GLU A 142 72.55 -31.58 -138.47
N LYS A 143 72.68 -32.32 -139.58
CA LYS A 143 71.56 -32.61 -140.48
C LYS A 143 70.69 -33.72 -139.92
N GLU A 144 69.86 -33.37 -138.93
CA GLU A 144 68.93 -34.30 -138.30
C GLU A 144 68.03 -35.01 -139.32
N ASN A 145 67.80 -36.30 -139.12
CA ASN A 145 66.98 -37.10 -140.02
C ASN A 145 65.50 -36.71 -139.81
N LEU A 146 64.68 -36.75 -140.86
CA LEU A 146 63.29 -36.25 -140.79
C LEU A 146 62.45 -36.95 -139.69
N SER A 147 62.74 -38.22 -139.41
CA SER A 147 62.14 -38.98 -138.31
C SER A 147 62.42 -38.37 -136.93
N ASP A 148 63.64 -37.89 -136.70
CA ASP A 148 64.12 -37.44 -135.39
C ASP A 148 63.53 -36.05 -135.05
N PHE A 149 63.40 -35.19 -136.06
CA PHE A 149 62.66 -33.94 -135.94
C PHE A 149 61.18 -34.17 -135.59
N ILE A 150 60.54 -35.17 -136.22
CA ILE A 150 59.15 -35.55 -135.92
C ILE A 150 59.04 -36.14 -134.50
N ALA A 151 60.02 -36.95 -134.07
CA ALA A 151 60.08 -37.49 -132.71
C ALA A 151 60.20 -36.37 -131.66
N LYS A 152 61.19 -35.46 -131.81
CA LYS A 152 61.39 -34.30 -130.92
C LYS A 152 60.17 -33.38 -130.90
N LYS A 153 59.47 -33.18 -132.02
CA LYS A 153 58.22 -32.41 -132.05
C LYS A 153 57.09 -33.11 -131.30
N ARG A 154 56.96 -34.43 -131.38
CA ARG A 154 55.99 -35.20 -130.58
C ARG A 154 56.30 -35.16 -129.10
N GLU A 155 57.57 -35.29 -128.73
CA GLU A 155 58.07 -35.17 -127.35
C GLU A 155 57.77 -33.78 -126.77
N MET A 156 58.12 -32.71 -127.51
CA MET A 156 57.80 -31.33 -127.16
C MET A 156 56.28 -31.11 -126.96
N PHE A 157 55.43 -31.65 -127.83
CA PHE A 157 53.97 -31.58 -127.65
C PHE A 157 53.46 -32.43 -126.47
N LEU A 158 54.06 -33.58 -126.18
CA LEU A 158 53.69 -34.42 -125.05
C LEU A 158 54.03 -33.75 -123.71
N VAL A 159 55.21 -33.12 -123.63
CA VAL A 159 55.62 -32.29 -122.48
C VAL A 159 54.71 -31.07 -122.35
N GLN A 160 54.38 -30.38 -123.44
CA GLN A 160 53.45 -29.24 -123.42
C GLN A 160 52.05 -29.66 -122.95
N TYR A 161 51.57 -30.83 -123.37
CA TYR A 161 50.29 -31.40 -122.93
C TYR A 161 50.30 -31.81 -121.44
N SER A 162 51.34 -32.51 -120.97
CA SER A 162 51.44 -32.91 -119.56
C SER A 162 51.58 -31.70 -118.64
N LEU A 163 52.33 -30.68 -119.05
CA LEU A 163 52.43 -29.38 -118.37
C LEU A 163 51.08 -28.64 -118.34
N GLY A 164 50.30 -28.71 -119.42
CA GLY A 164 48.93 -28.21 -119.47
C GLY A 164 48.01 -28.90 -118.45
N VAL A 165 47.94 -30.24 -118.50
CA VAL A 165 47.14 -31.04 -117.55
C VAL A 165 47.56 -30.79 -116.10
N LYS A 166 48.87 -30.65 -115.82
CA LYS A 166 49.36 -30.29 -114.49
C LYS A 166 48.96 -28.88 -114.07
N ARG A 167 49.02 -27.88 -114.96
CA ARG A 167 48.57 -26.50 -114.68
C ARG A 167 47.06 -26.41 -114.43
N ASP A 168 46.25 -27.18 -115.15
CA ASP A 168 44.81 -27.19 -114.97
C ASP A 168 44.39 -27.93 -113.68
N GLU A 169 45.05 -29.04 -113.33
CA GLU A 169 44.81 -29.71 -112.03
C GLU A 169 45.33 -28.88 -110.85
N MET A 170 46.46 -28.16 -110.99
CA MET A 170 46.90 -27.19 -109.97
C MET A 170 45.88 -26.08 -109.76
N ARG A 171 45.35 -25.46 -110.84
CA ARG A 171 44.31 -24.43 -110.73
C ARG A 171 43.03 -24.95 -110.05
N LYS A 172 42.68 -26.20 -110.29
CA LYS A 172 41.53 -26.87 -109.65
C LYS A 172 41.76 -27.17 -108.17
N LEU A 173 42.98 -27.56 -107.77
CA LEU A 173 43.35 -27.71 -106.37
C LEU A 173 43.41 -26.34 -105.65
N GLU A 174 43.89 -25.31 -106.33
CA GLU A 174 43.89 -23.92 -105.86
C GLU A 174 42.46 -23.38 -105.66
N GLU A 175 41.54 -23.64 -106.60
CA GLU A 175 40.12 -23.30 -106.47
C GLU A 175 39.45 -24.00 -105.27
N ILE A 176 39.76 -25.29 -105.04
CA ILE A 176 39.28 -26.05 -103.88
C ILE A 176 39.87 -25.48 -102.57
N ALA A 177 41.18 -25.21 -102.53
CA ALA A 177 41.85 -24.64 -101.37
C ALA A 177 41.27 -23.26 -101.01
N GLN A 178 41.10 -22.38 -102.00
CA GLN A 178 40.47 -21.07 -101.82
C GLN A 178 38.98 -21.13 -101.44
N ALA A 179 38.30 -22.26 -101.66
CA ALA A 179 36.91 -22.47 -101.24
C ALA A 179 36.84 -23.03 -99.81
N GLU A 180 37.81 -23.84 -99.40
CA GLU A 180 37.95 -24.32 -98.02
C GLU A 180 38.47 -23.20 -97.09
N GLU A 181 39.46 -22.42 -97.52
CA GLU A 181 39.97 -21.24 -96.83
C GLU A 181 38.86 -20.24 -96.48
N LYS A 182 38.05 -19.82 -97.46
CA LYS A 182 36.89 -18.92 -97.23
C LYS A 182 35.83 -19.52 -96.31
N LYS A 183 35.73 -20.85 -96.24
CA LYS A 183 34.81 -21.54 -95.34
C LYS A 183 35.36 -21.59 -93.91
N LEU A 184 36.68 -21.71 -93.74
CA LEU A 184 37.36 -21.60 -92.46
C LEU A 184 37.32 -20.16 -91.94
N GLU A 185 37.62 -19.17 -92.78
CA GLU A 185 37.51 -17.74 -92.49
C GLU A 185 36.10 -17.38 -91.99
N LEU A 186 35.04 -17.85 -92.67
CA LEU A 186 33.66 -17.63 -92.25
C LEU A 186 33.32 -18.34 -90.92
N ALA A 187 33.91 -19.51 -90.66
CA ALA A 187 33.70 -20.24 -89.40
C ALA A 187 34.46 -19.60 -88.23
N GLU A 188 35.63 -19.01 -88.49
CA GLU A 188 36.40 -18.20 -87.53
C GLU A 188 35.64 -16.91 -87.18
N GLN A 189 35.10 -16.21 -88.19
CA GLN A 189 34.24 -15.03 -87.98
C GLN A 189 33.01 -15.36 -87.12
N TYR A 190 32.29 -16.46 -87.40
CA TYR A 190 31.15 -16.87 -86.55
C TYR A 190 31.57 -17.25 -85.12
N LEU A 191 32.75 -17.86 -84.94
CA LEU A 191 33.24 -18.18 -83.59
C LEU A 191 33.68 -16.92 -82.83
N GLU A 192 34.20 -15.90 -83.53
CA GLU A 192 34.49 -14.59 -82.94
C GLU A 192 33.20 -13.85 -82.57
N GLU A 193 32.18 -13.85 -83.43
CA GLU A 193 30.85 -13.29 -83.14
C GLU A 193 30.21 -13.96 -81.92
N ASP A 194 30.19 -15.30 -81.85
CA ASP A 194 29.69 -16.05 -80.68
C ASP A 194 30.48 -15.75 -79.41
N ALA A 195 31.82 -15.64 -79.51
CA ALA A 195 32.67 -15.28 -78.37
C ALA A 195 32.37 -13.85 -77.89
N GLN A 196 32.25 -12.88 -78.80
CA GLN A 196 31.89 -11.50 -78.46
C GLN A 196 30.49 -11.43 -77.80
N MET A 197 29.50 -12.13 -78.35
CA MET A 197 28.14 -12.21 -77.76
C MET A 197 28.12 -12.86 -76.38
N PHE A 198 28.92 -13.91 -76.14
CA PHE A 198 29.04 -14.52 -74.81
C PHE A 198 29.69 -13.56 -73.81
N ASP A 199 30.73 -12.85 -74.24
CA ASP A 199 31.45 -11.86 -73.43
C ASP A 199 30.55 -10.64 -73.12
N GLU A 200 29.64 -10.24 -74.01
CA GLU A 200 28.59 -9.26 -73.75
C GLU A 200 27.51 -9.79 -72.80
N PHE A 201 27.06 -11.05 -72.98
CA PHE A 201 26.08 -11.68 -72.09
C PHE A 201 26.59 -11.78 -70.64
N LEU A 202 27.87 -12.13 -70.42
CA LEU A 202 28.47 -12.11 -69.09
C LEU A 202 28.47 -10.69 -68.49
N LYS A 203 28.89 -9.68 -69.27
CA LYS A 203 28.90 -8.27 -68.84
C LYS A 203 27.49 -7.77 -68.49
N GLU A 204 26.46 -8.17 -69.24
CA GLU A 204 25.07 -7.84 -68.91
C GLU A 204 24.56 -8.60 -67.68
N ASN A 205 24.91 -9.89 -67.52
CA ASN A 205 24.49 -10.69 -66.37
C ASN A 205 25.10 -10.20 -65.05
N ASP A 206 26.41 -9.94 -65.03
CA ASP A 206 27.12 -9.36 -63.88
C ASP A 206 26.57 -7.97 -63.55
N LYS A 207 26.37 -7.12 -64.56
CA LYS A 207 25.78 -5.79 -64.38
C LYS A 207 24.37 -5.86 -63.79
N ASN A 208 23.50 -6.72 -64.34
CA ASN A 208 22.14 -6.91 -63.84
C ASN A 208 22.14 -7.45 -62.40
N SER A 209 23.05 -8.37 -62.07
CA SER A 209 23.24 -8.90 -60.72
C SER A 209 23.70 -7.80 -59.74
N VAL A 210 24.66 -6.96 -60.14
CA VAL A 210 25.14 -5.82 -59.33
C VAL A 210 24.06 -4.75 -59.17
N ASP A 211 23.32 -4.41 -60.22
CA ASP A 211 22.21 -3.44 -60.13
C ASP A 211 21.05 -4.00 -59.28
N ALA A 212 20.77 -5.30 -59.32
CA ALA A 212 19.78 -5.95 -58.44
C ALA A 212 20.21 -5.92 -56.95
N ILE A 213 21.47 -6.22 -56.64
CA ILE A 213 22.03 -6.08 -55.28
C ILE A 213 21.89 -4.63 -54.81
N LYS A 214 22.29 -3.68 -55.65
CA LYS A 214 22.22 -2.24 -55.37
C LYS A 214 20.78 -1.72 -55.20
N ILE A 215 19.80 -2.28 -55.90
CA ILE A 215 18.37 -2.01 -55.65
C ILE A 215 17.99 -2.51 -54.25
N ALA A 216 18.33 -3.75 -53.89
CA ALA A 216 18.04 -4.31 -52.56
C ALA A 216 18.74 -3.55 -51.41
N GLU A 217 19.97 -3.06 -51.60
CA GLU A 217 20.67 -2.19 -50.66
C GLU A 217 19.95 -0.84 -50.48
N ASN A 218 19.47 -0.23 -51.57
CA ASN A 218 18.70 1.02 -51.49
C ASN A 218 17.33 0.81 -50.82
N GLU A 219 16.62 -0.28 -51.12
CA GLU A 219 15.34 -0.60 -50.47
C GLU A 219 15.52 -0.90 -48.97
N THR A 220 16.54 -1.67 -48.59
CA THR A 220 16.85 -1.95 -47.19
C THR A 220 17.28 -0.70 -46.44
N LYS A 221 18.05 0.21 -47.07
CA LYS A 221 18.35 1.54 -46.53
C LYS A 221 17.08 2.37 -46.29
N ILE A 222 16.21 2.50 -47.28
CA ILE A 222 14.93 3.24 -47.15
C ILE A 222 14.06 2.63 -46.04
N LYS A 223 14.00 1.30 -45.95
CA LYS A 223 13.30 0.58 -44.86
C LYS A 223 13.89 0.92 -43.48
N LEU A 224 15.21 0.96 -43.33
CA LEU A 224 15.88 1.33 -42.08
C LEU A 224 15.63 2.79 -41.71
N GLU A 225 15.65 3.71 -42.69
CA GLU A 225 15.30 5.12 -42.50
C GLU A 225 13.85 5.27 -41.99
N LYS A 226 12.88 4.59 -42.61
CA LYS A 226 11.47 4.58 -42.14
C LYS A 226 11.29 3.94 -40.77
N VAL A 227 12.03 2.87 -40.44
CA VAL A 227 12.06 2.31 -39.08
C VAL A 227 12.66 3.31 -38.07
N SER A 228 13.63 4.14 -38.48
CA SER A 228 14.15 5.23 -37.63
C SER A 228 13.09 6.31 -37.38
N ASP A 229 12.31 6.69 -38.41
CA ASP A 229 11.25 7.70 -38.29
C ASP A 229 10.09 7.19 -37.41
N ILE A 230 9.68 5.94 -37.58
CA ILE A 230 8.68 5.29 -36.71
C ILE A 230 9.14 5.30 -35.25
N LYS A 231 10.44 5.07 -34.98
CA LYS A 231 11.00 5.18 -33.61
C LYS A 231 10.94 6.61 -33.07
N LYS A 232 11.28 7.63 -33.88
CA LYS A 232 11.17 9.06 -33.50
C LYS A 232 9.72 9.44 -33.15
N ILE A 233 8.77 9.09 -34.02
CA ILE A 233 7.35 9.38 -33.84
C ILE A 233 6.77 8.65 -32.63
N ASN A 234 7.15 7.38 -32.41
CA ASN A 234 6.73 6.64 -31.21
C ASN A 234 7.28 7.26 -29.92
N ALA A 235 8.53 7.73 -29.91
CA ALA A 235 9.09 8.45 -28.76
C ALA A 235 8.35 9.77 -28.49
N GLN A 236 8.05 10.55 -29.54
CA GLN A 236 7.22 11.77 -29.42
C GLN A 236 5.81 11.46 -28.90
N MET A 237 5.15 10.41 -29.40
CA MET A 237 3.86 9.96 -28.90
C MET A 237 3.92 9.56 -27.41
N MET A 238 4.98 8.90 -26.96
CA MET A 238 5.17 8.55 -25.54
C MET A 238 5.39 9.78 -24.67
N ALA A 239 6.19 10.75 -25.15
CA ALA A 239 6.39 12.02 -24.46
C ALA A 239 5.07 12.79 -24.30
N ILE A 240 4.32 12.98 -25.38
CA ILE A 240 3.02 13.67 -25.39
C ILE A 240 2.01 12.92 -24.49
N LYS A 241 2.00 11.58 -24.47
CA LYS A 241 1.14 10.81 -23.55
C LYS A 241 1.53 10.97 -22.08
N SER A 242 2.82 11.07 -21.77
CA SER A 242 3.29 11.36 -20.41
C SER A 242 2.94 12.79 -19.98
N GLU A 243 3.00 13.75 -20.90
CA GLU A 243 2.60 15.14 -20.70
C GLU A 243 1.08 15.26 -20.48
N ILE A 244 0.27 14.58 -21.29
CA ILE A 244 -1.18 14.47 -21.10
C ILE A 244 -1.50 13.89 -19.72
N SER A 245 -0.88 12.78 -19.31
CA SER A 245 -1.12 12.18 -17.98
C SER A 245 -0.78 13.15 -16.83
N LYS A 246 0.34 13.87 -16.92
CA LYS A 246 0.71 14.89 -15.92
C LYS A 246 -0.32 16.02 -15.88
N ASN A 247 -0.76 16.49 -17.06
CA ASN A 247 -1.73 17.57 -17.16
C ASN A 247 -3.10 17.12 -16.62
N GLU A 248 -3.53 15.88 -16.90
CA GLU A 248 -4.72 15.26 -16.30
C GLU A 248 -4.62 15.15 -14.77
N ASP A 249 -3.46 14.81 -14.23
CA ASP A 249 -3.24 14.76 -12.78
C ASP A 249 -3.29 16.17 -12.15
N THR A 250 -2.59 17.16 -12.71
CA THR A 250 -2.69 18.56 -12.24
C THR A 250 -4.11 19.13 -12.39
N LEU A 251 -4.88 18.68 -13.38
CA LEU A 251 -6.28 19.07 -13.53
C LEU A 251 -7.16 18.50 -12.41
N LYS A 252 -6.88 17.28 -11.92
CA LYS A 252 -7.57 16.70 -10.75
C LYS A 252 -7.26 17.51 -9.50
N ASP A 253 -6.00 17.92 -9.31
CA ASP A 253 -5.58 18.78 -8.20
C ASP A 253 -6.27 20.16 -8.27
N TYR A 254 -6.27 20.81 -9.44
CA TYR A 254 -6.99 22.08 -9.63
C TYR A 254 -8.52 21.94 -9.49
N MET A 255 -9.12 20.80 -9.86
CA MET A 255 -10.53 20.53 -9.60
C MET A 255 -10.82 20.35 -8.11
N LEU A 256 -9.92 19.70 -7.37
CA LEU A 256 -10.02 19.57 -5.91
C LEU A 256 -9.89 20.95 -5.23
N TYR A 257 -8.96 21.79 -5.68
CA TYR A 257 -8.81 23.16 -5.20
C TYR A 257 -10.03 24.03 -5.57
N LYS A 258 -10.61 23.91 -6.77
CA LYS A 258 -11.87 24.57 -7.16
C LYS A 258 -13.00 24.17 -6.19
N GLN A 259 -13.19 22.87 -5.94
CA GLN A 259 -14.19 22.35 -5.01
C GLN A 259 -13.98 22.83 -3.56
N PHE A 260 -12.74 22.88 -3.10
CA PHE A 260 -12.40 23.34 -1.75
C PHE A 260 -12.65 24.84 -1.57
N LEU A 261 -12.20 25.68 -2.52
CA LEU A 261 -12.50 27.12 -2.54
C LEU A 261 -14.00 27.37 -2.70
N ASP A 262 -14.71 26.52 -3.44
CA ASP A 262 -16.18 26.52 -3.52
C ASP A 262 -16.84 26.25 -2.15
N ILE A 263 -16.32 25.33 -1.34
CA ILE A 263 -16.88 25.04 0.00
C ILE A 263 -16.71 26.25 0.93
N LEU A 264 -15.57 26.92 0.89
CA LEU A 264 -15.29 28.09 1.73
C LEU A 264 -15.91 29.40 1.20
N THR A 265 -16.19 29.51 -0.10
CA THR A 265 -16.78 30.73 -0.69
C THR A 265 -18.20 30.96 -0.16
N PRO A 266 -18.47 32.09 0.55
CA PRO A 266 -19.76 32.30 1.20
C PRO A 266 -20.96 32.23 0.24
N PRO A 267 -22.09 31.64 0.66
CA PRO A 267 -23.25 31.43 -0.22
C PRO A 267 -23.87 32.75 -0.71
N GLU A 268 -23.64 33.87 -0.02
CA GLU A 268 -24.06 35.20 -0.48
C GLU A 268 -23.25 35.68 -1.69
N PHE A 269 -21.93 35.44 -1.71
CA PHE A 269 -21.08 35.75 -2.85
C PHE A 269 -21.51 34.93 -4.07
N LYS A 270 -21.76 33.62 -3.90
CA LYS A 270 -22.26 32.76 -4.99
C LYS A 270 -23.60 33.24 -5.55
N LYS A 271 -24.55 33.63 -4.68
CA LYS A 271 -25.84 34.20 -5.10
C LYS A 271 -25.64 35.51 -5.88
N LYS A 272 -24.76 36.40 -5.40
CA LYS A 272 -24.42 37.68 -6.05
C LYS A 272 -23.77 37.48 -7.42
N ALA A 273 -22.86 36.51 -7.55
CA ALA A 273 -22.24 36.12 -8.81
C ALA A 273 -23.27 35.54 -9.80
N ARG A 274 -24.15 34.62 -9.37
CA ARG A 274 -25.22 34.05 -10.21
C ARG A 274 -26.19 35.14 -10.70
N LEU A 275 -26.55 36.10 -9.84
CA LEU A 275 -27.38 37.26 -10.22
C LEU A 275 -26.67 38.17 -11.23
N ARG A 276 -25.38 38.48 -11.03
CA ARG A 276 -24.55 39.22 -12.01
C ARG A 276 -24.50 38.50 -13.36
N ARG A 277 -24.28 37.19 -13.39
CA ARG A 277 -24.23 36.39 -14.63
C ARG A 277 -25.57 36.38 -15.35
N LEU A 278 -26.68 36.24 -14.63
CA LEU A 278 -28.03 36.32 -15.18
C LEU A 278 -28.35 37.72 -15.73
N GLU A 279 -27.90 38.78 -15.06
CA GLU A 279 -28.04 40.16 -15.56
C GLU A 279 -27.17 40.42 -16.80
N LYS A 280 -25.89 40.00 -16.80
CA LYS A 280 -25.01 40.02 -17.98
C LYS A 280 -25.65 39.25 -19.15
N GLN A 281 -26.22 38.07 -18.92
CA GLN A 281 -26.94 37.30 -19.95
C GLN A 281 -28.17 38.05 -20.47
N ARG A 282 -28.98 38.66 -19.59
CA ARG A 282 -30.14 39.47 -19.96
C ARG A 282 -29.73 40.70 -20.79
N GLN A 283 -28.61 41.33 -20.46
CA GLN A 283 -28.02 42.44 -21.23
C GLN A 283 -27.54 41.97 -22.60
N LYS A 284 -26.71 40.92 -22.68
CA LYS A 284 -26.24 40.32 -23.96
C LYS A 284 -27.41 39.89 -24.85
N ALA A 285 -28.49 39.34 -24.28
CA ALA A 285 -29.71 38.98 -25.01
C ALA A 285 -30.49 40.21 -25.50
N ALA A 286 -30.60 41.25 -24.68
CA ALA A 286 -31.21 42.52 -25.08
C ALA A 286 -30.42 43.21 -26.20
N GLU A 287 -29.08 43.23 -26.13
CA GLU A 287 -28.20 43.75 -27.19
C GLU A 287 -28.32 42.94 -28.49
N ALA A 288 -28.42 41.62 -28.41
CA ALA A 288 -28.67 40.76 -29.57
C ALA A 288 -30.03 41.07 -30.25
N HIS A 289 -31.07 41.37 -29.45
CA HIS A 289 -32.37 41.83 -29.97
C HIS A 289 -32.38 43.31 -30.42
N ALA A 290 -31.48 44.15 -29.90
CA ALA A 290 -31.42 45.58 -30.18
C ALA A 290 -30.58 45.96 -31.41
N ARG A 291 -29.85 45.00 -32.02
CA ARG A 291 -29.16 45.22 -33.31
C ARG A 291 -30.15 45.10 -34.47
N PRO A 292 -30.55 46.19 -35.16
CA PRO A 292 -31.34 46.07 -36.38
C PRO A 292 -30.52 45.35 -37.46
N GLY A 293 -31.13 44.34 -38.09
CA GLY A 293 -30.45 43.48 -39.06
C GLY A 293 -30.09 44.23 -40.34
N ASN A 294 -28.84 44.69 -40.43
CA ASN A 294 -28.31 45.30 -41.64
C ASN A 294 -26.80 45.04 -41.74
N TYR A 295 -26.40 44.05 -42.55
CA TYR A 295 -25.22 44.13 -43.41
C TYR A 295 -25.24 42.98 -44.43
N LEU A 296 -25.13 43.31 -45.71
CA LEU A 296 -24.82 42.34 -46.75
C LEU A 296 -23.36 41.87 -46.63
N GLU A 297 -23.16 40.62 -47.04
CA GLU A 297 -21.98 40.15 -47.79
C GLU A 297 -20.57 40.49 -47.28
N LYS A 298 -19.88 39.44 -46.80
CA LYS A 298 -18.47 39.21 -47.15
C LYS A 298 -18.12 37.72 -47.05
N VAL A 299 -18.46 36.97 -48.09
CA VAL A 299 -17.94 35.61 -48.28
C VAL A 299 -16.59 35.72 -48.96
N SER A 300 -15.54 35.16 -48.36
CA SER A 300 -14.22 35.00 -48.99
C SER A 300 -13.79 33.53 -48.86
N PRO A 301 -13.23 32.88 -49.91
CA PRO A 301 -13.24 31.43 -50.01
C PRO A 301 -12.06 30.75 -49.31
N GLY A 302 -12.35 29.72 -48.52
CA GLY A 302 -11.34 28.77 -48.00
C GLY A 302 -11.93 27.77 -47.00
N GLY A 303 -11.64 26.48 -47.17
CA GLY A 303 -12.03 25.42 -46.22
C GLY A 303 -13.08 24.44 -46.73
N LEU A 304 -12.70 23.52 -47.62
CA LEU A 304 -13.51 22.34 -47.94
C LEU A 304 -13.39 21.28 -46.83
N ALA A 305 -14.45 21.07 -46.06
CA ALA A 305 -14.57 19.95 -45.12
C ALA A 305 -16.04 19.51 -45.00
N GLU A 306 -16.41 18.41 -45.66
CA GLU A 306 -17.79 17.93 -45.65
C GLU A 306 -18.16 17.25 -44.32
N ARG A 307 -19.14 17.82 -43.59
CA ARG A 307 -19.90 17.13 -42.54
C ARG A 307 -21.40 17.13 -42.86
N LYS A 308 -21.81 16.29 -43.81
CA LYS A 308 -23.23 16.06 -44.13
C LYS A 308 -23.85 15.05 -43.17
N HIS A 309 -24.55 15.54 -42.15
CA HIS A 309 -25.61 14.76 -41.51
C HIS A 309 -26.95 15.04 -42.21
N SER A 310 -27.41 14.14 -43.08
CA SER A 310 -28.83 14.12 -43.48
C SER A 310 -29.59 13.09 -42.66
N ARG A 311 -30.69 13.52 -42.03
CA ARG A 311 -31.72 12.63 -41.50
C ARG A 311 -32.75 12.37 -42.61
N GLN A 312 -32.71 11.20 -43.24
CA GLN A 312 -33.84 10.66 -43.99
C GLN A 312 -34.30 9.35 -43.36
N SER A 313 -35.52 9.34 -42.81
CA SER A 313 -36.23 8.12 -42.46
C SER A 313 -37.14 7.72 -43.61
N ARG A 314 -37.02 6.47 -44.09
CA ARG A 314 -38.08 5.71 -44.76
C ARG A 314 -37.69 4.22 -44.83
N LYS A 315 -38.71 3.37 -44.99
CA LYS A 315 -38.64 1.91 -45.09
C LYS A 315 -38.22 1.51 -46.54
N ASP A 316 -37.98 0.26 -46.94
CA ASP A 316 -38.49 -1.05 -46.46
C ASP A 316 -37.59 -2.26 -46.85
N SER A 317 -37.90 -3.43 -46.27
CA SER A 317 -37.70 -4.81 -46.80
C SER A 317 -36.33 -5.43 -47.20
N LYS A 318 -35.86 -6.37 -46.34
CA LYS A 318 -35.69 -7.84 -46.61
C LYS A 318 -34.41 -8.42 -47.30
N VAL A 319 -34.15 -9.71 -47.00
CA VAL A 319 -33.13 -10.68 -47.52
C VAL A 319 -31.72 -10.49 -46.92
N GLN A 320 -31.31 -11.28 -45.91
CA GLN A 320 -30.57 -12.58 -45.98
C GLN A 320 -29.23 -12.50 -46.76
N ILE A 321 -28.10 -12.94 -46.19
CA ILE A 321 -27.61 -14.34 -46.24
C ILE A 321 -26.61 -14.64 -45.07
N LYS A 322 -26.45 -15.91 -44.70
CA LYS A 322 -25.49 -16.51 -43.70
C LYS A 322 -24.23 -17.07 -44.44
N PRO A 323 -23.08 -17.49 -43.83
CA PRO A 323 -22.98 -18.20 -42.54
C PRO A 323 -21.64 -18.12 -41.71
N SER A 324 -21.65 -18.80 -40.53
CA SER A 324 -20.63 -19.68 -39.89
C SER A 324 -19.10 -19.40 -39.89
N SER A 325 -18.27 -19.84 -38.91
CA SER A 325 -18.47 -20.33 -37.51
C SER A 325 -17.12 -20.76 -36.85
N SER A 326 -17.15 -21.06 -35.53
CA SER A 326 -16.11 -21.68 -34.66
C SER A 326 -15.10 -20.72 -34.02
N ALA A 327 -14.60 -20.92 -32.79
CA ALA A 327 -14.79 -21.97 -31.75
C ALA A 327 -15.23 -21.30 -30.41
N ILE A 328 -15.95 -21.89 -29.43
CA ILE A 328 -15.80 -23.14 -28.65
C ILE A 328 -14.49 -23.15 -27.82
N THR A 329 -14.43 -23.36 -26.49
CA THR A 329 -15.29 -23.17 -25.27
C THR A 329 -14.32 -23.25 -24.04
N HIS A 330 -14.62 -23.20 -22.73
CA HIS A 330 -15.83 -23.28 -21.89
C HIS A 330 -15.61 -22.55 -20.53
N ARG A 331 -16.64 -21.96 -19.90
CA ARG A 331 -16.89 -22.06 -18.43
C ARG A 331 -18.30 -21.58 -18.05
N SER A 332 -18.79 -21.96 -16.86
CA SER A 332 -20.22 -21.89 -16.52
C SER A 332 -20.50 -21.75 -15.00
N HIS A 333 -21.68 -21.20 -14.69
CA HIS A 333 -22.35 -21.13 -13.37
C HIS A 333 -21.65 -20.24 -12.31
N THR A 334 -22.34 -19.70 -11.29
CA THR A 334 -23.72 -19.92 -10.80
C THR A 334 -24.55 -18.63 -10.70
N ASN A 335 -25.88 -18.77 -10.61
CA ASN A 335 -26.79 -17.69 -10.22
C ASN A 335 -26.91 -17.60 -8.69
N THR A 336 -27.05 -16.40 -8.15
CA THR A 336 -27.75 -16.13 -6.87
C THR A 336 -28.90 -15.15 -7.13
N ARG A 337 -30.08 -15.71 -7.41
CA ARG A 337 -31.35 -14.97 -7.54
C ARG A 337 -31.88 -14.66 -6.13
N VAL A 338 -31.99 -13.38 -5.80
CA VAL A 338 -32.85 -12.88 -4.72
C VAL A 338 -33.77 -11.83 -5.35
N GLU A 339 -35.05 -11.86 -4.98
CA GLU A 339 -36.10 -11.14 -5.69
C GLU A 339 -36.52 -9.86 -4.99
N SER A 340 -36.80 -8.83 -5.80
CA SER A 340 -37.90 -7.87 -5.63
C SER A 340 -38.30 -7.47 -4.20
N ALA A 341 -37.63 -6.45 -3.68
CA ALA A 341 -38.23 -5.53 -2.69
C ALA A 341 -38.29 -4.13 -3.29
N SER A 342 -39.47 -3.74 -3.78
CA SER A 342 -39.75 -2.37 -4.21
C SER A 342 -40.10 -1.50 -3.00
N ASP A 343 -39.43 -0.36 -2.81
CA ASP A 343 -40.04 0.99 -2.81
C ASP A 343 -38.96 2.09 -2.59
N ARG A 344 -39.31 3.35 -2.85
CA ARG A 344 -38.65 4.60 -2.42
C ARG A 344 -37.21 4.83 -2.88
N SER A 345 -37.02 4.96 -4.21
CA SER A 345 -35.97 5.81 -4.73
C SER A 345 -36.23 7.28 -4.30
N VAL A 346 -35.64 7.71 -3.19
CA VAL A 346 -35.61 9.14 -2.84
C VAL A 346 -34.77 9.86 -3.88
N THR A 347 -35.44 10.66 -4.72
CA THR A 347 -34.81 11.49 -5.73
C THR A 347 -34.11 12.67 -5.06
N SER A 348 -32.90 12.42 -4.56
CA SER A 348 -31.94 13.47 -4.21
C SER A 348 -31.55 14.22 -5.48
N SER A 349 -32.39 15.19 -5.83
CA SER A 349 -32.18 16.15 -6.92
C SER A 349 -31.05 17.12 -6.53
N SER A 350 -29.82 16.60 -6.43
CA SER A 350 -28.63 17.43 -6.53
C SER A 350 -28.70 18.13 -7.89
N HIS A 351 -28.91 19.44 -7.84
CA HIS A 351 -29.19 20.28 -9.00
C HIS A 351 -27.90 20.52 -9.78
N HIS A 352 -27.45 19.47 -10.46
CA HIS A 352 -26.27 19.48 -11.31
C HIS A 352 -26.65 20.16 -12.63
N GLU A 353 -26.83 21.48 -12.56
CA GLU A 353 -26.89 22.31 -13.77
C GLU A 353 -25.57 22.14 -14.51
N SER A 354 -25.64 21.43 -15.64
CA SER A 354 -24.56 21.35 -16.61
C SER A 354 -24.44 22.72 -17.28
N GLU A 355 -23.78 23.66 -16.60
CA GLU A 355 -23.49 24.97 -17.17
C GLU A 355 -22.50 24.80 -18.33
N ASP A 356 -22.93 25.17 -19.55
CA ASP A 356 -22.03 25.35 -20.68
C ASP A 356 -21.00 26.45 -20.34
N GLU A 357 -19.78 26.05 -19.93
CA GLU A 357 -18.60 26.93 -19.85
C GLU A 357 -18.09 27.26 -21.28
N SER A 358 -18.98 27.83 -22.11
CA SER A 358 -18.72 28.34 -23.47
C SER A 358 -18.69 29.89 -23.46
N SER A 359 -17.81 30.44 -22.63
CA SER A 359 -17.54 31.88 -22.56
C SER A 359 -16.18 32.11 -21.90
N ASP A 360 -15.25 32.76 -22.62
CA ASP A 360 -13.94 33.17 -22.11
C ASP A 360 -14.03 34.35 -21.10
N GLU A 361 -14.99 34.33 -20.18
CA GLU A 361 -15.08 35.27 -19.07
C GLU A 361 -14.34 34.69 -17.85
N GLU A 362 -13.26 35.36 -17.45
CA GLU A 362 -12.44 35.02 -16.29
C GLU A 362 -13.30 34.85 -15.01
N PRO A 363 -13.16 33.75 -14.25
CA PRO A 363 -14.03 33.46 -13.12
C PRO A 363 -13.81 34.45 -11.96
N GLU A 364 -14.86 35.17 -11.57
CA GLU A 364 -14.87 36.05 -10.38
C GLU A 364 -14.66 35.22 -9.08
N LEU A 365 -13.40 34.98 -8.71
CA LEU A 365 -13.01 34.32 -7.46
C LEU A 365 -13.34 35.21 -6.24
N TYR A 366 -13.69 34.56 -5.12
CA TYR A 366 -13.89 35.24 -3.84
C TYR A 366 -12.58 35.55 -3.13
N PHE A 367 -11.68 34.56 -3.07
CA PHE A 367 -10.34 34.68 -2.53
C PHE A 367 -9.41 35.25 -3.59
N THR A 368 -8.69 36.32 -3.24
CA THR A 368 -7.83 37.10 -4.14
C THR A 368 -6.35 37.12 -3.72
N ASP A 369 -6.08 36.82 -2.45
CA ASP A 369 -4.74 36.64 -1.88
C ASP A 369 -4.74 35.30 -1.13
N PRO A 370 -3.79 34.38 -1.36
CA PRO A 370 -3.64 33.14 -0.59
C PRO A 370 -3.60 33.35 0.93
N GLN A 371 -3.13 34.51 1.41
CA GLN A 371 -3.12 34.83 2.83
C GLN A 371 -4.54 34.82 3.43
N GLN A 372 -5.57 35.26 2.69
CA GLN A 372 -6.97 35.27 3.16
C GLN A 372 -7.47 33.87 3.54
N LEU A 373 -6.96 32.82 2.88
CA LEU A 373 -7.29 31.44 3.19
C LEU A 373 -6.52 30.95 4.43
N LEU A 374 -5.26 31.36 4.58
CA LEU A 374 -4.46 31.05 5.78
C LEU A 374 -5.03 31.74 7.02
N ASP A 375 -5.46 32.99 6.90
CA ASP A 375 -6.09 33.76 7.98
C ASP A 375 -7.37 33.05 8.48
N ILE A 376 -8.23 32.58 7.56
CA ILE A 376 -9.43 31.78 7.89
C ILE A 376 -9.05 30.44 8.53
N PHE A 377 -7.98 29.78 8.08
CA PHE A 377 -7.49 28.56 8.73
C PHE A 377 -7.01 28.86 10.16
N THR A 378 -6.25 29.94 10.39
CA THR A 378 -5.83 30.31 11.76
C THR A 378 -7.01 30.72 12.63
N GLU A 379 -8.02 31.42 12.10
CA GLU A 379 -9.25 31.74 12.85
C GLU A 379 -10.01 30.45 13.22
N LEU A 380 -10.11 29.49 12.29
CA LEU A 380 -10.72 28.19 12.57
C LEU A 380 -9.89 27.35 13.56
N GLU A 381 -8.56 27.40 13.52
CA GLU A 381 -7.69 26.74 14.50
C GLU A 381 -7.83 27.37 15.90
N GLU A 382 -7.86 28.70 16.01
CA GLU A 382 -8.13 29.42 17.26
C GLU A 382 -9.55 29.15 17.79
N GLN A 383 -10.57 29.16 16.93
CA GLN A 383 -11.95 28.83 17.31
C GLN A 383 -12.07 27.37 17.79
N ASN A 384 -11.44 26.41 17.10
CA ASN A 384 -11.44 25.00 17.51
C ASN A 384 -10.66 24.80 18.82
N LEU A 385 -9.51 25.45 19.00
CA LEU A 385 -8.74 25.40 20.25
C LEU A 385 -9.52 25.99 21.43
N SER A 386 -10.18 27.13 21.22
CA SER A 386 -11.07 27.78 22.18
C SER A 386 -12.27 26.90 22.54
N LEU A 387 -12.88 26.22 21.55
CA LEU A 387 -13.97 25.27 21.77
C LEU A 387 -13.51 24.03 22.54
N ILE A 388 -12.31 23.51 22.26
CA ILE A 388 -11.70 22.39 23.01
C ILE A 388 -11.42 22.81 24.46
N GLN A 389 -10.82 23.99 24.67
CA GLN A 389 -10.57 24.51 26.01
C GLN A 389 -11.88 24.71 26.78
N ASN A 390 -12.90 25.32 26.18
CA ASN A 390 -14.20 25.50 26.83
C ASN A 390 -14.89 24.16 27.12
N SER A 391 -14.75 23.16 26.26
CA SER A 391 -15.22 21.80 26.52
C SER A 391 -14.50 21.14 27.69
N GLN A 392 -13.20 21.40 27.88
CA GLN A 392 -12.42 20.88 29.01
C GLN A 392 -12.76 21.60 30.32
N GLU A 393 -12.84 22.93 30.32
CA GLU A 393 -13.26 23.74 31.48
C GLU A 393 -14.68 23.37 31.95
N THR A 394 -15.60 23.10 31.02
CA THR A 394 -16.97 22.67 31.37
C THR A 394 -17.07 21.20 31.75
N GLU A 395 -16.15 20.33 31.29
CA GLU A 395 -16.04 18.94 31.76
C GLU A 395 -15.47 18.87 33.18
N GLU A 396 -14.40 19.64 33.47
CA GLU A 396 -13.78 19.76 34.79
C GLU A 396 -14.77 20.30 35.84
N ALA A 397 -15.44 21.42 35.55
CA ALA A 397 -16.47 21.98 36.44
C ALA A 397 -17.66 21.02 36.67
N LEU A 398 -17.97 20.15 35.70
CA LEU A 398 -19.01 19.12 35.82
C LEU A 398 -18.53 17.95 36.68
N GLU A 399 -17.24 17.58 36.62
CA GLU A 399 -16.63 16.59 37.50
C GLU A 399 -16.48 17.08 38.95
N GLU A 400 -16.08 18.35 39.17
CA GLU A 400 -16.13 18.99 40.49
C GLU A 400 -17.56 18.99 41.06
N LEU A 401 -18.57 19.31 40.25
CA LEU A 401 -19.96 19.30 40.67
C LEU A 401 -20.44 17.87 41.01
N LYS A 402 -20.06 16.85 40.24
CA LYS A 402 -20.33 15.43 40.60
C LYS A 402 -19.67 15.08 41.93
N GLN A 403 -18.40 15.44 42.11
CA GLN A 403 -17.64 15.09 43.31
C GLN A 403 -18.22 15.76 44.56
N THR A 404 -18.58 17.04 44.50
CA THR A 404 -19.21 17.77 45.60
C THR A 404 -20.63 17.26 45.91
N ILE A 405 -21.39 16.82 44.90
CA ILE A 405 -22.67 16.11 45.09
C ILE A 405 -22.46 14.78 45.82
N GLU A 406 -21.46 13.98 45.45
CA GLU A 406 -21.19 12.69 46.10
C GLU A 406 -20.64 12.83 47.52
N GLN A 407 -19.77 13.81 47.77
CA GLN A 407 -19.33 14.18 49.13
C GLN A 407 -20.52 14.64 49.99
N THR A 408 -21.41 15.47 49.44
CA THR A 408 -22.62 15.95 50.15
C THR A 408 -23.57 14.80 50.45
N LYS A 409 -23.82 13.92 49.46
CA LYS A 409 -24.66 12.73 49.62
C LYS A 409 -24.11 11.80 50.70
N THR A 410 -22.83 11.43 50.63
CA THR A 410 -22.22 10.54 51.64
C THR A 410 -22.12 11.17 53.04
N LYS A 411 -22.17 12.52 53.16
CA LYS A 411 -22.35 13.22 54.44
C LYS A 411 -23.79 13.12 54.94
N MET A 412 -24.78 13.39 54.08
CA MET A 412 -26.21 13.27 54.41
C MET A 412 -26.60 11.83 54.78
N ASP A 413 -26.05 10.83 54.10
CA ASP A 413 -26.27 9.41 54.42
C ASP A 413 -25.76 9.07 55.83
N LYS A 414 -24.56 9.56 56.20
CA LYS A 414 -23.99 9.39 57.56
C LYS A 414 -24.84 10.09 58.62
N GLU A 415 -25.26 11.34 58.38
CA GLU A 415 -26.15 12.09 59.28
C GLU A 415 -27.50 11.37 59.44
N THR A 416 -28.03 10.80 58.35
CA THR A 416 -29.27 10.00 58.35
C THR A 416 -29.12 8.71 59.16
N GLU A 417 -28.00 7.99 59.07
CA GLU A 417 -27.73 6.81 59.90
C GLU A 417 -27.57 7.17 61.39
N VAL A 418 -26.91 8.28 61.73
CA VAL A 418 -26.84 8.77 63.12
C VAL A 418 -28.24 9.10 63.66
N LEU A 419 -29.09 9.75 62.87
CA LEU A 419 -30.48 10.02 63.25
C LEU A 419 -31.31 8.73 63.40
N LYS A 420 -31.15 7.74 62.52
CA LYS A 420 -31.78 6.41 62.67
C LYS A 420 -31.34 5.71 63.96
N GLN A 421 -30.05 5.77 64.30
CA GLN A 421 -29.52 5.21 65.55
C GLN A 421 -30.10 5.94 66.77
N GLN A 422 -30.17 7.28 66.75
CA GLN A 422 -30.79 8.06 67.82
C GLN A 422 -32.29 7.74 67.98
N ILE A 423 -33.04 7.60 66.87
CA ILE A 423 -34.44 7.16 66.89
C ILE A 423 -34.59 5.75 67.47
N SER A 424 -33.66 4.83 67.16
CA SER A 424 -33.64 3.47 67.74
C SER A 424 -33.41 3.51 69.26
N LEU A 425 -32.41 4.29 69.71
CA LEU A 425 -32.12 4.48 71.14
C LEU A 425 -33.31 5.11 71.89
N LEU A 426 -33.96 6.13 71.32
CA LEU A 426 -35.14 6.76 71.90
C LEU A 426 -36.35 5.79 71.94
N LYS A 427 -36.59 5.00 70.89
CA LYS A 427 -37.64 3.95 70.91
C LYS A 427 -37.39 2.90 71.99
N ASN A 428 -36.14 2.47 72.15
CA ASN A 428 -35.76 1.51 73.19
C ASN A 428 -35.89 2.12 74.61
N ALA A 429 -35.61 3.41 74.78
CA ALA A 429 -35.84 4.12 76.04
C ALA A 429 -37.34 4.24 76.35
N ILE A 430 -38.16 4.63 75.37
CA ILE A 430 -39.62 4.71 75.49
C ILE A 430 -40.20 3.33 75.86
N TYR A 431 -39.76 2.26 75.21
CA TYR A 431 -40.22 0.90 75.50
C TYR A 431 -39.92 0.50 76.95
N ARG A 432 -38.70 0.73 77.44
CA ARG A 432 -38.32 0.46 78.85
C ARG A 432 -39.11 1.30 79.85
N GLU A 433 -39.42 2.54 79.54
CA GLU A 433 -40.21 3.39 80.45
C GLU A 433 -41.70 3.02 80.42
N GLN A 434 -42.22 2.57 79.27
CA GLN A 434 -43.56 1.97 79.16
C GLN A 434 -43.65 0.65 79.93
N GLU A 435 -42.64 -0.21 79.83
CA GLU A 435 -42.50 -1.45 80.60
C GLU A 435 -42.53 -1.17 82.11
N LYS A 436 -41.65 -0.28 82.62
CA LYS A 436 -41.69 0.20 84.01
C LYS A 436 -43.04 0.80 84.41
N SER A 437 -43.68 1.56 83.52
CA SER A 437 -44.98 2.21 83.79
C SER A 437 -46.08 1.16 83.97
N ALA A 438 -46.12 0.14 83.12
CA ALA A 438 -47.02 -1.00 83.27
C ALA A 438 -46.72 -1.81 84.55
N ASP A 439 -45.44 -1.99 84.87
CA ASP A 439 -44.96 -2.64 86.09
C ASP A 439 -45.42 -1.89 87.36
N LEU A 440 -45.35 -0.55 87.34
CA LEU A 440 -45.80 0.34 88.41
C LEU A 440 -47.33 0.42 88.48
N GLU A 441 -48.03 0.40 87.35
CA GLU A 441 -49.49 0.33 87.29
C GLU A 441 -50.00 -1.00 87.86
N MET A 442 -49.36 -2.12 87.52
CA MET A 442 -49.65 -3.44 88.08
C MET A 442 -49.38 -3.49 89.59
N LYS A 443 -48.25 -2.94 90.06
CA LYS A 443 -47.95 -2.82 91.50
C LYS A 443 -48.98 -1.93 92.20
N SER A 444 -49.32 -0.78 91.63
CA SER A 444 -50.33 0.15 92.17
C SER A 444 -51.70 -0.52 92.32
N LYS A 445 -52.15 -1.26 91.29
CA LYS A 445 -53.36 -2.10 91.37
C LYS A 445 -53.23 -3.16 92.46
N MET A 446 -52.11 -3.89 92.52
CA MET A 446 -51.90 -4.94 93.52
C MET A 446 -51.90 -4.41 94.96
N PHE A 447 -51.32 -3.23 95.22
CA PHE A 447 -51.36 -2.57 96.52
C PHE A 447 -52.74 -1.99 96.86
N SER A 448 -53.51 -1.52 95.87
CA SER A 448 -54.90 -1.04 96.08
C SER A 448 -55.96 -2.14 96.11
N TYR A 449 -55.62 -3.38 95.73
CA TYR A 449 -56.44 -4.56 96.03
C TYR A 449 -56.37 -5.01 97.50
N GLY A 450 -55.37 -4.56 98.26
CA GLY A 450 -55.42 -4.59 99.71
C GLY A 450 -56.37 -3.49 100.19
N GLU A 451 -57.54 -3.85 100.71
CA GLU A 451 -58.47 -2.88 101.32
C GLU A 451 -57.72 -2.10 102.42
N PHE A 452 -57.38 -0.83 102.17
CA PHE A 452 -56.76 0.04 103.16
C PHE A 452 -57.82 0.45 104.18
N LYS A 453 -58.13 -0.46 105.11
CA LYS A 453 -59.10 -0.27 106.18
C LYS A 453 -58.53 0.71 107.20
N ALA A 454 -58.65 1.99 106.86
CA ALA A 454 -58.43 3.09 107.80
C ALA A 454 -59.28 2.89 109.07
N GLU A 455 -60.48 2.32 108.95
CA GLU A 455 -61.33 1.93 110.08
C GLU A 455 -60.67 0.89 111.01
N ASP A 456 -59.97 -0.12 110.49
CA ASP A 456 -59.26 -1.12 111.31
C ASP A 456 -58.01 -0.52 111.98
N GLN A 457 -57.29 0.35 111.26
CA GLN A 457 -56.14 1.07 111.81
C GLN A 457 -56.57 2.07 112.88
N GLU A 458 -57.69 2.78 112.68
CA GLU A 458 -58.24 3.72 113.64
C GLU A 458 -58.85 3.00 114.87
N GLN A 459 -59.46 1.83 114.69
CA GLN A 459 -59.83 0.93 115.79
C GLN A 459 -58.61 0.50 116.60
N MET A 460 -57.52 0.08 115.94
CA MET A 460 -56.27 -0.30 116.62
C MET A 460 -55.66 0.90 117.37
N LEU A 461 -55.67 2.09 116.78
CA LEU A 461 -55.16 3.31 117.39
C LEU A 461 -56.02 3.73 118.61
N LYS A 462 -57.35 3.61 118.52
CA LYS A 462 -58.26 3.81 119.66
C LYS A 462 -58.02 2.80 120.79
N ALA A 463 -57.80 1.52 120.44
CA ALA A 463 -57.48 0.48 121.42
C ALA A 463 -56.10 0.69 122.09
N LEU A 464 -55.12 1.23 121.36
CA LEU A 464 -53.81 1.57 121.89
C LEU A 464 -53.88 2.83 122.79
N ASN A 465 -54.61 3.86 122.36
CA ASN A 465 -54.91 5.06 123.14
C ASN A 465 -55.50 4.69 124.51
N LYS A 466 -56.54 3.84 124.53
CA LYS A 466 -57.16 3.35 125.78
C LYS A 466 -56.17 2.62 126.69
N LYS A 467 -55.21 1.85 126.16
CA LYS A 467 -54.15 1.22 126.96
C LYS A 467 -53.18 2.24 127.56
N VAL A 468 -52.82 3.28 126.81
CA VAL A 468 -51.99 4.39 127.33
C VAL A 468 -52.73 5.12 128.47
N GLU A 469 -54.02 5.39 128.29
CA GLU A 469 -54.88 5.99 129.32
C GLU A 469 -55.00 5.10 130.59
N GLU A 470 -55.15 3.78 130.41
CA GLU A 470 -55.15 2.80 131.51
C GLU A 470 -53.82 2.78 132.28
N VAL A 471 -52.67 2.87 131.59
CA VAL A 471 -51.35 2.95 132.25
C VAL A 471 -51.16 4.31 132.94
N TYR A 472 -51.56 5.41 132.30
CA TYR A 472 -51.46 6.76 132.85
C TYR A 472 -52.23 6.89 134.18
N ARG A 473 -53.49 6.43 134.19
CA ARG A 473 -54.34 6.38 135.39
C ARG A 473 -53.71 5.59 136.53
N ASN A 474 -53.03 4.48 136.22
CA ASN A 474 -52.42 3.60 137.22
C ASN A 474 -51.05 4.11 137.74
N THR A 475 -50.34 4.95 136.99
CA THR A 475 -48.96 5.37 137.32
C THR A 475 -48.85 6.80 137.86
N ILE A 476 -49.80 7.66 137.50
CA ILE A 476 -49.76 9.12 137.79
C ILE A 476 -51.07 9.58 138.42
N GLY A 477 -52.21 9.27 137.81
CA GLY A 477 -53.54 9.64 138.31
C GLY A 477 -54.56 9.91 137.20
N ASP A 478 -55.77 10.35 137.57
CA ASP A 478 -56.83 10.64 136.62
C ASP A 478 -56.49 11.79 135.65
N ASN A 479 -56.85 11.63 134.37
CA ASN A 479 -56.57 12.59 133.31
C ASN A 479 -57.63 13.72 133.28
N GLU A 480 -57.65 14.55 134.33
CA GLU A 480 -58.61 15.67 134.46
C GLU A 480 -58.44 16.77 133.38
N ALA A 481 -57.32 16.77 132.64
CA ALA A 481 -56.90 17.86 131.75
C ALA A 481 -56.97 17.53 130.24
N ASN A 482 -57.59 16.42 129.83
CA ASN A 482 -57.69 15.96 128.43
C ASN A 482 -56.32 15.85 127.72
N ILE A 483 -55.32 15.33 128.42
CA ILE A 483 -53.93 15.21 127.95
C ILE A 483 -53.84 14.23 126.76
N SER A 484 -53.12 14.62 125.70
CA SER A 484 -52.95 13.83 124.48
C SER A 484 -52.19 12.52 124.73
N THR A 485 -52.39 11.49 123.90
CA THR A 485 -51.71 10.18 124.04
C THR A 485 -50.19 10.28 124.10
N LEU A 486 -49.59 11.13 123.25
CA LEU A 486 -48.14 11.35 123.27
C LEU A 486 -47.68 12.04 124.56
N GLN A 487 -48.48 12.96 125.10
CA GLN A 487 -48.19 13.64 126.36
C GLN A 487 -48.42 12.72 127.57
N MET A 488 -49.42 11.83 127.51
CA MET A 488 -49.60 10.76 128.49
C MET A 488 -48.39 9.80 128.48
N LEU A 489 -47.89 9.42 127.30
CA LEU A 489 -46.66 8.64 127.17
C LEU A 489 -45.45 9.38 127.73
N THR A 490 -45.18 10.62 127.32
CA THR A 490 -44.06 11.41 127.87
C THR A 490 -44.15 11.60 129.38
N ASN A 491 -45.35 11.76 129.94
CA ASN A 491 -45.53 11.81 131.39
C ASN A 491 -45.26 10.44 132.06
N ILE A 492 -45.68 9.31 131.45
CA ILE A 492 -45.35 7.95 131.92
C ILE A 492 -43.83 7.69 131.81
N GLU A 493 -43.19 8.18 130.75
CA GLU A 493 -41.74 8.09 130.52
C GLU A 493 -40.99 8.91 131.58
N ASN A 494 -41.33 10.19 131.78
CA ASN A 494 -40.80 11.01 132.87
C ASN A 494 -41.01 10.34 134.25
N ARG A 495 -42.18 9.73 134.49
CA ARG A 495 -42.46 9.03 135.75
C ARG A 495 -41.68 7.72 135.90
N LEU A 496 -41.36 7.04 134.79
CA LEU A 496 -40.44 5.91 134.78
C LEU A 496 -39.00 6.37 135.04
N GLU A 497 -38.56 7.49 134.45
CA GLU A 497 -37.25 8.08 134.70
C GLU A 497 -37.11 8.54 136.17
N GLU A 498 -38.11 9.24 136.74
CA GLU A 498 -38.18 9.53 138.18
C GLU A 498 -38.04 8.27 139.04
N LEU A 499 -38.67 7.16 138.64
CA LEU A 499 -38.61 5.89 139.37
C LEU A 499 -37.25 5.18 139.17
N PHE A 500 -36.62 5.31 138.01
CA PHE A 500 -35.26 4.80 137.77
C PHE A 500 -34.20 5.62 138.51
N GLU A 501 -34.30 6.95 138.52
CA GLU A 501 -33.47 7.82 139.38
C GLU A 501 -33.65 7.47 140.85
N GLN A 502 -34.89 7.24 141.32
CA GLN A 502 -35.14 6.79 142.69
C GLN A 502 -34.53 5.41 143.00
N ILE A 503 -34.44 4.53 142.01
CA ILE A 503 -33.79 3.20 142.13
C ILE A 503 -32.26 3.34 142.15
N GLU A 504 -31.68 4.16 141.28
CA GLU A 504 -30.22 4.39 141.18
C GLU A 504 -29.68 5.20 142.38
N MET A 505 -30.46 6.16 142.88
CA MET A 505 -30.17 6.94 144.08
C MET A 505 -30.48 6.18 145.39
N MET A 506 -30.95 4.92 145.34
CA MET A 506 -31.09 4.12 146.57
C MET A 506 -29.70 3.90 147.20
N PRO A 507 -29.52 4.21 148.51
CA PRO A 507 -28.25 3.98 149.18
C PRO A 507 -27.77 2.54 148.98
N PRO A 508 -26.51 2.31 148.57
CA PRO A 508 -26.03 0.96 148.24
C PRO A 508 -26.11 -0.01 149.42
N GLU A 509 -26.05 0.49 150.66
CA GLU A 509 -26.30 -0.30 151.87
C GLU A 509 -27.76 -0.78 151.97
N LYS A 510 -28.74 0.04 151.56
CA LYS A 510 -30.16 -0.38 151.47
C LYS A 510 -30.39 -1.35 150.32
N VAL A 511 -29.73 -1.14 149.17
CA VAL A 511 -29.79 -2.08 148.04
C VAL A 511 -29.16 -3.41 148.45
N GLU A 512 -27.97 -3.43 149.04
CA GLU A 512 -27.30 -4.64 149.50
C GLU A 512 -28.08 -5.33 150.63
N MET A 513 -28.74 -4.58 151.53
CA MET A 513 -29.69 -5.16 152.51
C MET A 513 -30.93 -5.75 151.82
N ALA A 514 -31.49 -5.10 150.80
CA ALA A 514 -32.64 -5.60 150.05
C ALA A 514 -32.28 -6.82 149.19
N GLU A 515 -31.09 -6.86 148.58
CA GLU A 515 -30.53 -8.01 147.88
C GLU A 515 -30.22 -9.15 148.85
N LYS A 516 -29.56 -8.87 149.99
CA LYS A 516 -29.36 -9.87 151.05
C LYS A 516 -30.70 -10.38 151.58
N ALA A 517 -31.74 -9.54 151.67
CA ALA A 517 -33.08 -9.97 152.05
C ALA A 517 -33.75 -10.80 150.94
N LYS A 518 -33.68 -10.41 149.67
CA LYS A 518 -34.28 -11.13 148.54
C LYS A 518 -33.54 -12.41 148.18
N GLU A 519 -32.22 -12.47 148.27
CA GLU A 519 -31.43 -13.69 148.12
C GLU A 519 -31.55 -14.57 149.38
N LYS A 520 -31.75 -14.01 150.59
CA LYS A 520 -32.12 -14.81 151.76
C LYS A 520 -33.53 -15.38 151.63
N GLU A 521 -34.52 -14.61 151.17
CA GLU A 521 -35.88 -15.06 150.86
C GLU A 521 -35.88 -16.10 149.74
N ARG A 522 -35.11 -15.88 148.67
CA ARG A 522 -34.94 -16.81 147.56
C ARG A 522 -34.21 -18.08 147.99
N ARG A 523 -33.19 -18.00 148.87
CA ARG A 523 -32.57 -19.17 149.49
C ARG A 523 -33.49 -19.85 150.51
N LEU A 524 -34.39 -19.12 151.17
CA LEU A 524 -35.40 -19.68 152.04
C LEU A 524 -36.41 -20.45 151.19
N ARG A 525 -37.07 -19.82 150.22
CA ARG A 525 -37.94 -20.47 149.23
C ARG A 525 -37.27 -21.66 148.55
N LEU A 526 -36.05 -21.53 148.03
CA LEU A 526 -35.39 -22.63 147.33
C LEU A 526 -34.89 -23.74 148.29
N ARG A 527 -34.83 -23.49 149.60
CA ARG A 527 -34.70 -24.52 150.65
C ARG A 527 -36.05 -25.08 151.08
N GLU A 528 -37.09 -24.27 151.16
CA GLU A 528 -38.46 -24.62 151.53
C GLU A 528 -39.10 -25.45 150.42
N GLU A 529 -39.11 -25.00 149.16
CA GLU A 529 -39.47 -25.76 147.97
C GLU A 529 -38.67 -27.07 147.87
N LYS A 530 -37.37 -27.09 148.23
CA LYS A 530 -36.57 -28.32 148.22
C LYS A 530 -36.90 -29.26 149.37
N LEU A 531 -37.10 -28.74 150.57
CA LEU A 531 -37.44 -29.50 151.78
C LEU A 531 -38.90 -29.96 151.74
N GLU A 532 -39.79 -29.17 151.16
CA GLU A 532 -41.19 -29.50 150.88
C GLU A 532 -41.30 -30.45 149.69
N ALA A 533 -40.49 -30.33 148.63
CA ALA A 533 -40.42 -31.39 147.62
C ALA A 533 -39.85 -32.69 148.20
N GLN A 534 -38.86 -32.62 149.09
CA GLN A 534 -38.32 -33.80 149.78
C GLN A 534 -39.32 -34.40 150.78
N ARG A 535 -40.06 -33.56 151.51
CA ARG A 535 -41.14 -33.94 152.42
C ARG A 535 -42.33 -34.50 151.65
N LEU A 536 -42.78 -33.88 150.56
CA LEU A 536 -43.83 -34.38 149.67
C LEU A 536 -43.40 -35.68 149.00
N HIS A 537 -42.13 -35.86 148.64
CA HIS A 537 -41.63 -37.14 148.13
C HIS A 537 -41.55 -38.21 149.24
N GLN A 538 -41.25 -37.84 150.50
CA GLN A 538 -41.33 -38.75 151.64
C GLN A 538 -42.79 -39.08 152.00
N GLU A 539 -43.68 -38.10 152.05
CA GLU A 539 -45.12 -38.25 152.25
C GLU A 539 -45.76 -39.04 151.11
N GLU A 540 -45.35 -38.86 149.85
CA GLU A 540 -45.78 -39.67 148.72
C GLU A 540 -45.26 -41.10 148.88
N ARG A 541 -43.98 -41.31 149.20
CA ARG A 541 -43.45 -42.66 149.48
C ARG A 541 -44.16 -43.35 150.64
N VAL A 542 -44.48 -42.63 151.72
CA VAL A 542 -45.21 -43.14 152.90
C VAL A 542 -46.69 -43.38 152.56
N LYS A 543 -47.35 -42.45 151.88
CA LYS A 543 -48.75 -42.55 151.42
C LYS A 543 -48.92 -43.68 150.41
N ARG A 544 -47.99 -43.84 149.47
CA ARG A 544 -47.94 -44.92 148.46
C ARG A 544 -47.54 -46.27 149.07
N ALA A 545 -46.84 -46.28 150.21
CA ALA A 545 -46.63 -47.47 151.03
C ALA A 545 -47.89 -47.83 151.86
N LEU A 546 -48.55 -46.84 152.49
CA LEU A 546 -49.82 -46.99 153.20
C LEU A 546 -50.95 -47.42 152.26
N GLU A 547 -51.00 -46.86 151.05
CA GLU A 547 -51.94 -47.23 149.99
C GLU A 547 -51.63 -48.61 149.44
N ARG A 548 -50.35 -49.00 149.30
CA ARG A 548 -49.96 -50.39 149.02
C ARG A 548 -50.31 -51.36 150.16
N ALA A 549 -50.39 -50.89 151.40
CA ALA A 549 -50.79 -51.68 152.57
C ALA A 549 -52.32 -51.73 152.79
N ARG A 550 -53.05 -50.71 152.32
CA ARG A 550 -54.52 -50.62 152.37
C ARG A 550 -55.20 -51.19 151.11
N ALA A 551 -54.52 -51.21 149.97
CA ALA A 551 -55.04 -51.81 148.75
C ALA A 551 -55.16 -53.32 148.92
N ASP A 552 -56.34 -53.85 148.59
CA ASP A 552 -56.64 -55.27 148.74
C ASP A 552 -55.58 -56.15 148.06
N PRO A 553 -55.09 -57.22 148.72
CA PRO A 553 -54.09 -58.11 148.16
C PRO A 553 -54.52 -58.66 146.79
N LYS A 554 -53.83 -58.25 145.72
CA LYS A 554 -54.11 -58.66 144.33
C LYS A 554 -54.19 -60.19 144.24
N LYS A 555 -55.41 -60.71 144.12
CA LYS A 555 -55.72 -62.15 144.10
C LYS A 555 -55.09 -62.79 142.87
N LYS A 556 -53.99 -63.51 143.06
CA LYS A 556 -53.42 -64.41 142.04
C LYS A 556 -54.40 -65.58 141.84
N THR A 557 -54.90 -65.75 140.62
CA THR A 557 -55.73 -66.89 140.24
C THR A 557 -54.87 -68.16 140.18
N GLY A 558 -55.19 -69.16 141.00
CA GLY A 558 -54.48 -70.45 141.00
C GLY A 558 -54.45 -71.11 142.38
N ARG A 559 -54.12 -72.41 142.40
CA ARG A 559 -53.96 -73.19 143.64
C ARG A 559 -52.61 -72.84 144.31
N LYS A 560 -52.60 -72.80 145.64
CA LYS A 560 -51.44 -72.38 146.48
C LYS A 560 -50.12 -73.02 146.03
N LEU A 561 -49.12 -72.19 145.73
CA LEU A 561 -47.74 -72.63 145.57
C LEU A 561 -47.15 -72.93 146.96
N MET A 562 -46.81 -74.19 147.24
CA MET A 562 -46.12 -74.57 148.49
C MET A 562 -44.61 -74.35 148.35
N PHE A 563 -44.01 -73.80 149.40
CA PHE A 563 -42.58 -73.92 149.66
C PHE A 563 -42.36 -74.76 150.91
N ARG A 564 -41.26 -75.54 150.90
CA ARG A 564 -40.80 -76.37 152.00
C ARG A 564 -39.70 -75.63 152.76
N SER A 565 -39.53 -75.97 154.04
CA SER A 565 -38.33 -75.77 154.88
C SER A 565 -37.36 -74.64 154.48
N GLU A 566 -37.30 -73.57 155.29
CA GLU A 566 -36.36 -72.46 155.09
C GLU A 566 -34.90 -72.94 155.01
N PRO A 567 -34.09 -72.47 154.03
CA PRO A 567 -32.67 -72.81 153.93
C PRO A 567 -31.84 -72.25 155.11
N PRO A 568 -30.73 -72.91 155.49
CA PRO A 568 -29.92 -72.49 156.64
C PRO A 568 -29.30 -71.09 156.51
N GLN A 569 -29.15 -70.41 157.65
CA GLN A 569 -28.51 -69.09 157.76
C GLN A 569 -27.04 -69.12 157.30
N THR A 570 -26.75 -68.58 156.12
CA THR A 570 -25.39 -68.19 155.74
C THR A 570 -25.08 -66.80 156.30
N ARG A 571 -23.80 -66.57 156.66
CA ARG A 571 -23.42 -65.55 157.66
C ARG A 571 -23.40 -64.12 157.13
N LYS A 572 -23.47 -63.20 158.11
CA LYS A 572 -23.17 -61.75 158.02
C LYS A 572 -22.25 -61.35 156.86
N LYS A 573 -22.61 -60.25 156.20
CA LYS A 573 -21.64 -59.19 155.89
C LYS A 573 -22.11 -57.90 156.56
N GLU A 574 -21.45 -57.55 157.66
CA GLU A 574 -21.45 -56.16 158.15
C GLU A 574 -20.81 -55.28 157.07
N LYS A 575 -21.43 -54.13 156.80
CA LYS A 575 -20.84 -53.00 156.06
C LYS A 575 -21.46 -51.67 156.50
N ASP A 576 -20.79 -51.03 157.44
CA ASP A 576 -20.44 -49.60 157.37
C ASP A 576 -21.59 -48.58 157.20
N LEU A 577 -22.52 -48.55 158.16
CA LEU A 577 -23.47 -47.43 158.34
C LEU A 577 -23.21 -46.65 159.64
N GLU A 578 -23.11 -47.33 160.79
CA GLU A 578 -22.83 -46.69 162.09
C GLU A 578 -21.46 -45.98 162.12
N ASN A 579 -20.46 -46.57 161.44
CA ASN A 579 -19.09 -46.04 161.31
C ASN A 579 -18.96 -44.81 160.36
N LYS A 580 -20.09 -44.18 159.99
CA LYS A 580 -20.13 -42.88 159.31
C LYS A 580 -20.77 -41.79 160.16
N GLN A 581 -21.88 -42.09 160.84
CA GLN A 581 -22.52 -41.13 161.72
C GLN A 581 -21.59 -40.75 162.89
N SER A 582 -20.91 -41.73 163.48
CA SER A 582 -19.86 -41.48 164.48
C SER A 582 -18.73 -40.57 163.96
N LYS A 583 -18.47 -40.55 162.64
CA LYS A 583 -17.40 -39.74 162.06
C LYS A 583 -17.87 -38.32 161.71
N GLU A 584 -19.11 -38.17 161.26
CA GLU A 584 -19.73 -36.85 161.08
C GLU A 584 -19.91 -36.15 162.45
N GLU A 585 -20.23 -36.88 163.51
CA GLU A 585 -20.31 -36.35 164.88
C GLU A 585 -18.94 -36.04 165.50
N GLU A 586 -17.92 -36.87 165.26
CA GLU A 586 -16.54 -36.62 165.72
C GLU A 586 -15.89 -35.43 164.98
N GLU A 587 -16.09 -35.31 163.66
CA GLU A 587 -15.66 -34.15 162.87
C GLU A 587 -16.38 -32.85 163.30
N LEU A 588 -17.67 -32.93 163.66
CA LEU A 588 -18.41 -31.78 164.22
C LEU A 588 -17.89 -31.35 165.59
N GLN A 589 -17.54 -32.28 166.48
CA GLN A 589 -16.97 -31.94 167.78
C GLN A 589 -15.55 -31.37 167.66
N TYR A 590 -14.74 -31.87 166.72
CA TYR A 590 -13.39 -31.35 166.47
C TYR A 590 -13.36 -29.91 165.88
N PHE A 591 -14.43 -29.48 165.19
CA PHE A 591 -14.47 -28.18 164.51
C PHE A 591 -15.29 -27.09 165.23
N PHE A 592 -16.07 -27.45 166.26
CA PHE A 592 -16.99 -26.54 166.97
C PHE A 592 -16.89 -26.62 168.51
N SER A 593 -15.68 -26.88 169.02
CA SER A 593 -15.29 -26.70 170.43
C SER A 593 -14.23 -25.62 170.58
#